data_AF-A0A151PDH0-F1
#
_entry.id   AF-A0A151PDH0-F1
#
_cell.length_a   1.000
_cell.length_b   1.000
_cell.length_c   1.000
_cell.angle_alpha   90.00
_cell.angle_beta   90.00
_cell.angle_gamma   90.00
#
_symmetry.space_group_name_H-M   'P 1'
#
loop_
_entity.id
_entity.type
_entity.pdbx_description
1 polymer ?
#
loop_
_entity_poly.entity_id
_entity_poly.type
_entity_poly.pdbx_seq_one_letter_code
_entity_poly.pdbx_strand_id
1 'polypeptide(L)'
;MEPGDEIAIVGIGCNFPGGEGIDNFWQVLVEGRNCTVEIPLERFDTKEWYDPDDNKPGKICTTQAALLDSFNTFDNKMFGINDLEAERMDPQHKLLLECTYRALEDAGIATETISGTKTGVFIGLMNRDYEILTSRAVTEINHYDGTGTAMSIAANRISYTFNLTGPSLAIDTACSSFFFALHYSMQAVKQGDCEAALCGGVNCIIDPRTFVSLTKAKMISPEGLSKPFSKKADGYGRGEGCGVVFLKPLKKAQEDYNKIWGVINVSALADIPERDHAVAFAIRALGLVLCDQQEGDSSEASSSQQLPAAPHESSEDLVSSVTFFLCPITEPGTQETQVVDPGQDSGNLDDIDIENPSGNLSGKSGFEWRKRWLVLD
;
A
#
# COMPACT_ATOMS: atom_id res chain seq x y z
N MET A 1 -4.91 -24.97 -12.88
CA MET A 1 -5.08 -23.56 -13.32
C MET A 1 -5.03 -23.58 -14.82
N GLU A 2 -6.02 -23.00 -15.47
CA GLU A 2 -5.93 -22.79 -16.92
C GLU A 2 -4.97 -21.61 -17.17
N PRO A 3 -4.01 -21.73 -18.10
CA PRO A 3 -3.24 -20.59 -18.59
C PRO A 3 -4.20 -19.52 -19.12
N GLY A 4 -4.19 -18.30 -18.54
CA GLY A 4 -5.05 -17.20 -18.99
C GLY A 4 -5.71 -16.35 -17.89
N ASP A 5 -5.61 -16.72 -16.62
CA ASP A 5 -6.23 -16.00 -15.49
C ASP A 5 -5.31 -14.97 -14.81
N GLU A 6 -4.18 -14.64 -15.43
CA GLU A 6 -3.18 -13.72 -14.90
C GLU A 6 -3.62 -12.26 -15.07
N ILE A 7 -3.39 -11.44 -14.04
CA ILE A 7 -3.74 -10.02 -14.03
C ILE A 7 -2.45 -9.21 -14.05
N ALA A 8 -2.29 -8.34 -15.04
CA ALA A 8 -1.18 -7.40 -15.13
C ALA A 8 -1.50 -6.10 -14.38
N ILE A 9 -0.51 -5.58 -13.65
CA ILE A 9 -0.49 -4.20 -13.17
C ILE A 9 0.10 -3.35 -14.30
N VAL A 10 -0.73 -2.51 -14.90
CA VAL A 10 -0.35 -1.70 -16.07
C VAL A 10 -0.13 -0.22 -15.74
N GLY A 11 -0.52 0.23 -14.55
CA GLY A 11 -0.30 1.59 -14.09
C GLY A 11 -0.32 1.69 -12.58
N ILE A 12 0.46 2.63 -12.02
CA ILE A 12 0.57 2.88 -10.59
C ILE A 12 0.52 4.39 -10.34
N GLY A 13 -0.36 4.82 -9.44
CA GLY A 13 -0.39 6.17 -8.91
C GLY A 13 -0.37 6.11 -7.39
N CYS A 14 0.52 6.86 -6.75
CA CYS A 14 0.62 6.85 -5.29
C CYS A 14 1.08 8.19 -4.72
N ASN A 15 0.80 8.38 -3.44
CA ASN A 15 1.30 9.46 -2.62
C ASN A 15 1.54 8.91 -1.21
N PHE A 16 2.79 8.94 -0.76
CA PHE A 16 3.24 8.38 0.51
C PHE A 16 4.13 9.37 1.26
N PRO A 17 4.36 9.19 2.57
CA PRO A 17 5.27 10.04 3.34
C PRO A 17 6.67 10.09 2.69
N GLY A 18 7.17 11.31 2.49
CA GLY A 18 8.46 11.55 1.82
C GLY A 18 8.37 11.87 0.32
N GLY A 19 7.17 11.89 -0.26
CA GLY A 19 6.89 12.53 -1.55
C GLY A 19 5.80 11.84 -2.37
N GLU A 20 5.30 12.59 -3.35
CA GLU A 20 4.26 12.13 -4.27
C GLU A 20 4.84 11.34 -5.46
N GLY A 21 4.15 10.31 -5.90
CA GLY A 21 4.50 9.53 -7.09
C GLY A 21 5.47 8.38 -6.82
N ILE A 22 5.53 7.46 -7.78
CA ILE A 22 6.30 6.22 -7.65
C ILE A 22 7.80 6.46 -7.55
N ASP A 23 8.33 7.49 -8.23
CA ASP A 23 9.76 7.82 -8.22
C ASP A 23 10.22 8.29 -6.83
N ASN A 24 9.45 9.18 -6.19
CA ASN A 24 9.73 9.63 -4.83
C ASN A 24 9.61 8.50 -3.83
N PHE A 25 8.57 7.67 -3.96
CA PHE A 25 8.40 6.49 -3.12
C PHE A 25 9.59 5.54 -3.25
N TRP A 26 10.04 5.26 -4.48
CA TRP A 26 11.21 4.44 -4.73
C TRP A 26 12.48 5.03 -4.12
N GLN A 27 12.68 6.34 -4.26
CA GLN A 27 13.84 7.02 -3.67
C GLN A 27 13.84 6.91 -2.13
N VAL A 28 12.70 7.11 -1.47
CA VAL A 28 12.55 6.90 -0.01
C VAL A 28 13.00 5.49 0.39
N LEU A 29 12.55 4.46 -0.34
CA LEU A 29 12.87 3.07 -0.07
C LEU A 29 14.37 2.77 -0.26
N VAL A 30 14.95 3.20 -1.38
CA VAL A 30 16.37 2.95 -1.71
C VAL A 30 17.31 3.64 -0.71
N GLU A 31 16.95 4.84 -0.27
CA GLU A 31 17.73 5.59 0.71
C GLU A 31 17.50 5.11 2.15
N GLY A 32 16.50 4.23 2.39
CA GLY A 32 16.11 3.79 3.73
C GLY A 32 15.65 4.94 4.62
N ARG A 33 15.01 5.97 4.04
CA ARG A 33 14.58 7.16 4.77
C ARG A 33 13.47 6.82 5.77
N ASN A 34 13.60 7.36 6.98
CA ASN A 34 12.51 7.39 7.96
C ASN A 34 11.69 8.68 7.74
N CYS A 35 10.45 8.52 7.28
CA CYS A 35 9.53 9.64 7.00
C CYS A 35 8.61 9.97 8.18
N THR A 36 8.86 9.43 9.37
CA THR A 36 8.13 9.80 10.59
C THR A 36 8.50 11.23 11.01
N VAL A 37 7.48 12.02 11.30
CA VAL A 37 7.59 13.42 11.71
C VAL A 37 6.73 13.67 12.95
N GLU A 38 6.97 14.81 13.61
CA GLU A 38 6.06 15.31 14.64
C GLU A 38 4.73 15.73 14.01
N ILE A 39 3.62 15.34 14.62
CA ILE A 39 2.28 15.63 14.14
C ILE A 39 2.03 17.15 14.24
N PRO A 40 1.76 17.83 13.12
CA PRO A 40 1.61 19.27 13.10
C PRO A 40 0.23 19.71 13.60
N LEU A 41 0.14 20.97 14.06
CA LEU A 41 -1.08 21.57 14.61
C LEU A 41 -2.26 21.58 13.61
N GLU A 42 -1.95 21.60 12.31
CA GLU A 42 -2.95 21.51 11.24
C GLU A 42 -3.72 20.18 11.21
N ARG A 43 -3.19 19.12 11.84
CA ARG A 43 -3.94 17.88 12.09
C ARG A 43 -4.68 18.00 13.42
N PHE A 44 -3.94 18.12 14.52
CA PHE A 44 -4.47 18.37 15.86
C PHE A 44 -3.37 18.83 16.83
N ASP A 45 -3.75 19.50 17.92
CA ASP A 45 -2.79 19.99 18.92
C ASP A 45 -2.27 18.85 19.81
N THR A 46 -1.10 18.29 19.49
CA THR A 46 -0.48 17.22 20.27
C THR A 46 -0.27 17.58 21.75
N LYS A 47 -0.15 18.86 22.12
CA LYS A 47 -0.02 19.27 23.53
C LYS A 47 -1.27 19.00 24.34
N GLU A 48 -2.45 19.05 23.70
CA GLU A 48 -3.72 18.73 24.34
C GLU A 48 -3.95 17.23 24.47
N TRP A 49 -3.35 16.41 23.59
CA TRP A 49 -3.65 14.98 23.49
C TRP A 49 -2.55 14.08 24.06
N TYR A 50 -1.30 14.50 24.06
CA TYR A 50 -0.18 13.69 24.52
C TYR A 50 -0.09 13.64 26.04
N ASP A 51 0.31 12.48 26.57
CA ASP A 51 0.79 12.32 27.93
C ASP A 51 1.78 11.14 28.00
N PRO A 52 2.91 11.26 28.73
CA PRO A 52 3.85 10.16 28.89
C PRO A 52 3.29 8.98 29.71
N ASP A 53 2.21 9.16 30.47
CA ASP A 53 1.49 8.04 31.10
C ASP A 53 0.47 7.45 30.12
N ASP A 54 0.84 6.33 29.49
CA ASP A 54 0.01 5.58 28.55
C ASP A 54 -1.35 5.16 29.14
N ASN A 55 -1.50 5.09 30.46
CA ASN A 55 -2.74 4.69 31.12
C ASN A 55 -3.67 5.89 31.36
N LYS A 56 -3.20 7.13 31.16
CA LYS A 56 -4.03 8.31 31.37
C LYS A 56 -5.22 8.33 30.40
N PRO A 57 -6.46 8.41 30.88
CA PRO A 57 -7.63 8.39 30.01
C PRO A 57 -7.62 9.52 28.98
N GLY A 58 -8.02 9.20 27.74
CA GLY A 58 -8.15 10.19 26.66
C GLY A 58 -6.82 10.69 26.06
N LYS A 59 -5.68 10.12 26.45
CA LYS A 59 -4.35 10.56 25.98
C LYS A 59 -3.68 9.60 25.02
N ILE A 60 -2.86 10.15 24.12
CA ILE A 60 -2.02 9.43 23.15
C ILE A 60 -0.60 9.25 23.71
N CYS A 61 0.05 8.13 23.38
CA CYS A 61 1.40 7.80 23.87
C CYS A 61 2.54 8.35 23.01
N THR A 62 2.25 8.94 21.85
CA THR A 62 3.26 9.46 20.93
C THR A 62 2.76 10.70 20.19
N THR A 63 3.69 11.57 19.81
CA THR A 63 3.45 12.74 18.97
C THR A 63 3.95 12.55 17.54
N GLN A 64 4.36 11.33 17.19
CA GLN A 64 5.04 11.00 15.95
C GLN A 64 4.13 10.19 15.00
N ALA A 65 4.20 10.48 13.70
CA ALA A 65 3.50 9.73 12.65
C ALA A 65 4.19 9.93 11.29
N ALA A 66 4.03 8.99 10.36
CA ALA A 66 4.46 9.18 8.97
C ALA A 66 3.34 9.88 8.18
N LEU A 67 3.51 11.15 7.85
CA LEU A 67 2.43 11.99 7.30
C LEU A 67 2.69 12.37 5.84
N LEU A 68 1.61 12.62 5.09
CA LEU A 68 1.70 13.23 3.77
C LEU A 68 2.07 14.71 3.90
N ASP A 69 2.94 15.18 3.01
CA ASP A 69 3.37 16.59 2.97
C ASP A 69 2.18 17.53 2.72
N SER A 70 1.23 17.12 1.87
CA SER A 70 0.01 17.85 1.60
C SER A 70 -1.19 16.89 1.52
N PHE A 71 -1.97 16.83 2.59
CA PHE A 71 -3.13 15.93 2.66
C PHE A 71 -4.42 16.54 2.10
N ASN A 72 -4.54 17.88 2.09
CA ASN A 72 -5.80 18.57 1.75
C ASN A 72 -5.69 19.52 0.55
N THR A 73 -4.54 19.58 -0.12
CA THR A 73 -4.39 20.28 -1.41
C THR A 73 -5.08 19.48 -2.50
N PHE A 74 -5.78 20.15 -3.41
CA PHE A 74 -6.52 19.48 -4.49
C PHE A 74 -6.84 20.43 -5.64
N ASP A 75 -6.56 20.02 -6.88
CA ASP A 75 -6.99 20.74 -8.07
C ASP A 75 -8.44 20.35 -8.44
N ASN A 76 -9.40 20.98 -7.77
CA ASN A 76 -10.82 20.67 -7.99
C ASN A 76 -11.29 20.97 -9.41
N LYS A 77 -10.70 21.96 -10.10
CA LYS A 77 -11.12 22.37 -11.45
C LYS A 77 -10.77 21.31 -12.48
N MET A 78 -9.60 20.69 -12.34
CA MET A 78 -9.19 19.57 -13.19
C MET A 78 -10.21 18.42 -13.18
N PHE A 79 -10.83 18.15 -12.04
CA PHE A 79 -11.82 17.08 -11.88
C PHE A 79 -13.28 17.53 -12.06
N GLY A 80 -13.51 18.78 -12.49
CA GLY A 80 -14.86 19.32 -12.69
C GLY A 80 -15.66 19.51 -11.40
N ILE A 81 -14.98 19.64 -10.26
CA ILE A 81 -15.57 19.79 -8.93
C ILE A 81 -15.55 21.27 -8.54
N ASN A 82 -16.68 21.79 -8.06
CA ASN A 82 -16.75 23.19 -7.65
C ASN A 82 -16.13 23.42 -6.26
N ASP A 83 -15.79 24.68 -5.96
CA ASP A 83 -15.05 25.03 -4.74
C ASP A 83 -15.78 24.64 -3.45
N LEU A 84 -17.11 24.82 -3.40
CA LEU A 84 -17.93 24.48 -2.23
C LEU A 84 -17.96 22.97 -1.96
N GLU A 85 -18.05 22.17 -3.03
CA GLU A 85 -17.97 20.72 -2.91
C GLU A 85 -16.57 20.28 -2.47
N ALA A 86 -15.52 20.82 -3.08
CA ALA A 86 -14.14 20.49 -2.77
C ALA A 86 -13.78 20.81 -1.30
N GLU A 87 -14.30 21.91 -0.74
CA GLU A 87 -14.13 22.25 0.67
C GLU A 87 -14.74 21.18 1.60
N ARG A 88 -15.87 20.58 1.18
CA ARG A 88 -16.60 19.58 1.96
C ARG A 88 -16.16 18.14 1.71
N MET A 89 -15.29 17.92 0.73
CA MET A 89 -14.73 16.61 0.43
C MET A 89 -13.68 16.18 1.44
N ASP A 90 -13.80 14.93 1.90
CA ASP A 90 -12.76 14.24 2.65
C ASP A 90 -11.44 14.24 1.85
N PRO A 91 -10.31 14.65 2.45
CA PRO A 91 -8.96 14.49 1.92
C PRO A 91 -8.69 13.14 1.22
N GLN A 92 -9.24 12.06 1.76
CA GLN A 92 -9.12 10.71 1.19
C GLN A 92 -9.72 10.62 -0.22
N HIS A 93 -10.87 11.27 -0.47
CA HIS A 93 -11.50 11.30 -1.79
C HIS A 93 -10.68 12.11 -2.80
N LYS A 94 -10.04 13.20 -2.35
CA LYS A 94 -9.19 14.06 -3.17
C LYS A 94 -7.95 13.29 -3.64
N LEU A 95 -7.22 12.70 -2.70
CA LEU A 95 -6.04 11.88 -2.97
C LEU A 95 -6.33 10.71 -3.91
N LEU A 96 -7.48 10.06 -3.75
CA LEU A 96 -7.91 8.98 -4.62
C LEU A 96 -8.12 9.42 -6.07
N LEU A 97 -8.70 10.60 -6.31
CA LEU A 97 -8.87 11.14 -7.66
C LEU A 97 -7.51 11.43 -8.31
N GLU A 98 -6.61 12.07 -7.58
CA GLU A 98 -5.29 12.41 -8.07
C GLU A 98 -4.42 11.17 -8.31
N CYS A 99 -4.43 10.20 -7.39
CA CYS A 99 -3.70 8.94 -7.56
C CYS A 99 -4.31 8.09 -8.67
N THR A 100 -5.62 8.11 -8.87
CA THR A 100 -6.26 7.45 -10.02
C THR A 100 -5.79 8.09 -11.32
N TYR A 101 -5.79 9.41 -11.41
CA TYR A 101 -5.29 10.11 -12.59
C TYR A 101 -3.84 9.73 -12.90
N ARG A 102 -2.95 9.74 -11.89
CA ARG A 102 -1.55 9.32 -12.06
C ARG A 102 -1.40 7.86 -12.48
N ALA A 103 -2.25 6.97 -11.97
CA ALA A 103 -2.24 5.56 -12.38
C ALA A 103 -2.63 5.40 -13.87
N LEU A 104 -3.55 6.23 -14.36
CA LEU A 104 -3.92 6.26 -15.78
C LEU A 104 -2.80 6.87 -16.64
N GLU A 105 -2.17 7.95 -16.18
CA GLU A 105 -1.02 8.56 -16.86
C GLU A 105 0.15 7.59 -16.98
N ASP A 106 0.53 6.91 -15.90
CA ASP A 106 1.60 5.91 -15.90
C ASP A 106 1.27 4.70 -16.79
N ALA A 107 -0.02 4.34 -16.91
CA ALA A 107 -0.48 3.33 -17.86
C ALA A 107 -0.49 3.81 -19.32
N GLY A 108 -0.25 5.10 -19.58
CA GLY A 108 -0.35 5.71 -20.91
C GLY A 108 -1.79 5.78 -21.44
N ILE A 109 -2.79 5.84 -20.57
CA ILE A 109 -4.21 5.84 -20.94
C ILE A 109 -4.82 7.20 -20.70
N ALA A 110 -5.27 7.83 -21.79
CA ALA A 110 -6.00 9.09 -21.73
C ALA A 110 -7.38 8.90 -21.08
N THR A 111 -7.83 9.89 -20.31
CA THR A 111 -9.11 9.85 -19.59
C THR A 111 -10.29 9.75 -20.56
N GLU A 112 -10.18 10.31 -21.76
CA GLU A 112 -11.17 10.19 -22.83
C GLU A 112 -11.27 8.76 -23.37
N THR A 113 -10.18 8.01 -23.33
CA THR A 113 -10.13 6.62 -23.84
C THR A 113 -10.80 5.66 -22.87
N ILE A 114 -10.64 5.87 -21.56
CA ILE A 114 -11.25 5.02 -20.53
C ILE A 114 -12.71 5.40 -20.23
N SER A 115 -13.14 6.61 -20.60
CA SER A 115 -14.51 7.07 -20.44
C SER A 115 -15.50 6.15 -21.15
N GLY A 116 -16.55 5.73 -20.43
CA GLY A 116 -17.60 4.83 -20.92
C GLY A 116 -17.22 3.35 -20.94
N THR A 117 -15.98 2.99 -20.59
CA THR A 117 -15.53 1.59 -20.53
C THR A 117 -16.16 0.84 -19.36
N LYS A 118 -16.14 -0.49 -19.43
CA LYS A 118 -16.59 -1.36 -18.34
C LYS A 118 -15.46 -1.57 -17.33
N THR A 119 -14.82 -0.49 -16.89
CA THR A 119 -13.77 -0.51 -15.88
C THR A 119 -14.39 -0.47 -14.48
N GLY A 120 -13.99 -1.38 -13.60
CA GLY A 120 -14.41 -1.39 -12.20
C GLY A 120 -13.52 -0.55 -11.30
N VAL A 121 -14.02 -0.15 -10.12
CA VAL A 121 -13.32 0.64 -9.10
C VAL A 121 -13.48 -0.03 -7.74
N PHE A 122 -12.38 -0.37 -7.09
CA PHE A 122 -12.35 -1.10 -5.82
C PHE A 122 -11.40 -0.41 -4.85
N ILE A 123 -11.95 0.26 -3.83
CA ILE A 123 -11.16 1.10 -2.92
C ILE A 123 -11.22 0.55 -1.50
N GLY A 124 -10.06 0.28 -0.92
CA GLY A 124 -9.88 -0.04 0.49
C GLY A 124 -9.71 1.22 1.34
N LEU A 125 -10.60 1.45 2.31
CA LEU A 125 -10.47 2.55 3.27
C LEU A 125 -11.24 2.23 4.56
N MET A 126 -10.72 2.71 5.69
CA MET A 126 -11.31 2.46 7.02
C MET A 126 -11.47 3.72 7.88
N ASN A 127 -10.68 4.77 7.64
CA ASN A 127 -10.71 5.96 8.50
C ASN A 127 -11.88 6.87 8.14
N ARG A 128 -12.50 7.44 9.16
CA ARG A 128 -13.64 8.37 9.07
C ARG A 128 -13.37 9.70 9.77
N ASP A 129 -12.10 10.04 9.99
CA ASP A 129 -11.69 11.20 10.78
C ASP A 129 -12.38 12.50 10.33
N TYR A 130 -12.45 12.74 9.02
CA TYR A 130 -13.07 13.94 8.46
C TYR A 130 -14.57 14.00 8.69
N GLU A 131 -15.30 12.88 8.52
CA GLU A 131 -16.74 12.77 8.85
C GLU A 131 -17.02 13.18 10.30
N ILE A 132 -16.17 12.74 11.23
CA ILE A 132 -16.36 13.03 12.65
C ILE A 132 -15.91 14.47 13.01
N LEU A 133 -15.12 15.13 12.17
CA LEU A 133 -14.77 16.55 12.34
C LEU A 133 -15.89 17.45 11.81
N THR A 134 -16.38 17.19 10.60
CA THR A 134 -17.40 18.02 9.94
C THR A 134 -18.79 17.88 10.56
N SER A 135 -19.10 16.73 11.16
CA SER A 135 -20.39 16.50 11.84
C SER A 135 -20.58 17.26 13.16
N ARG A 136 -19.55 17.95 13.68
CA ARG A 136 -19.63 18.65 14.98
C ARG A 136 -20.44 19.95 14.92
N ALA A 137 -20.42 20.66 13.80
CA ALA A 137 -21.06 21.96 13.64
C ALA A 137 -22.34 21.83 12.79
N VAL A 138 -23.44 21.40 13.41
CA VAL A 138 -24.72 21.13 12.71
C VAL A 138 -25.21 22.33 11.88
N THR A 139 -24.94 23.55 12.34
CA THR A 139 -25.31 24.79 11.65
C THR A 139 -24.51 25.05 10.38
N GLU A 140 -23.39 24.38 10.18
CA GLU A 140 -22.50 24.51 9.01
C GLU A 140 -22.72 23.42 7.97
N ILE A 141 -23.62 22.46 8.25
CA ILE A 141 -23.96 21.37 7.34
C ILE A 141 -24.69 21.91 6.10
N ASN A 142 -24.26 21.49 4.92
CA ASN A 142 -24.86 21.72 3.63
C ASN A 142 -25.04 20.40 2.84
N HIS A 143 -25.49 20.49 1.60
CA HIS A 143 -25.85 19.33 0.79
C HIS A 143 -24.64 18.50 0.33
N TYR A 144 -23.41 19.03 0.40
CA TYR A 144 -22.20 18.29 0.10
C TYR A 144 -21.66 17.47 1.27
N ASP A 145 -22.05 17.73 2.53
CA ASP A 145 -21.48 16.98 3.66
C ASP A 145 -21.77 15.47 3.57
N GLY A 146 -22.94 15.09 3.05
CA GLY A 146 -23.29 13.69 2.84
C GLY A 146 -22.42 13.00 1.76
N THR A 147 -22.18 13.66 0.64
CA THR A 147 -21.36 13.11 -0.46
C THR A 147 -19.85 13.38 -0.28
N GLY A 148 -19.51 14.26 0.65
CA GLY A 148 -18.15 14.67 0.94
C GLY A 148 -17.37 13.61 1.69
N THR A 149 -18.04 12.83 2.55
CA THR A 149 -17.36 11.92 3.51
C THR A 149 -17.82 10.46 3.45
N ALA A 150 -18.93 10.17 2.76
CA ALA A 150 -19.44 8.81 2.68
C ALA A 150 -18.44 7.86 1.99
N MET A 151 -18.10 6.74 2.65
CA MET A 151 -17.11 5.77 2.14
C MET A 151 -17.45 5.23 0.75
N SER A 152 -18.73 4.97 0.46
CA SER A 152 -19.16 4.52 -0.88
C SER A 152 -18.87 5.56 -1.97
N ILE A 153 -18.88 6.85 -1.62
CA ILE A 153 -18.57 7.93 -2.54
C ILE A 153 -17.07 7.98 -2.87
N ALA A 154 -16.18 7.45 -2.02
CA ALA A 154 -14.76 7.33 -2.35
C ALA A 154 -14.52 6.59 -3.67
N ALA A 155 -15.17 5.44 -3.86
CA ALA A 155 -15.11 4.67 -5.10
C ALA A 155 -16.02 5.29 -6.18
N ASN A 156 -17.26 5.63 -5.84
CA ASN A 156 -18.23 6.12 -6.83
C ASN A 156 -17.85 7.45 -7.46
N ARG A 157 -17.10 8.30 -6.75
CA ARG A 157 -16.62 9.57 -7.28
C ARG A 157 -15.57 9.35 -8.36
N ILE A 158 -14.67 8.38 -8.21
CA ILE A 158 -13.75 7.96 -9.29
C ILE A 158 -14.57 7.50 -10.50
N SER A 159 -15.50 6.57 -10.29
CA SER A 159 -16.36 6.06 -11.36
C SER A 159 -17.12 7.18 -12.07
N TYR A 160 -17.63 8.16 -11.32
CA TYR A 160 -18.33 9.32 -11.87
C TYR A 160 -17.39 10.24 -12.66
N THR A 161 -16.26 10.64 -12.07
CA THR A 161 -15.32 11.60 -12.66
C THR A 161 -14.70 11.08 -13.95
N PHE A 162 -14.38 9.78 -14.01
CA PHE A 162 -13.82 9.15 -15.21
C PHE A 162 -14.86 8.42 -16.08
N ASN A 163 -16.16 8.57 -15.75
CA ASN A 163 -17.29 7.96 -16.47
C ASN A 163 -17.15 6.44 -16.68
N LEU A 164 -16.80 5.71 -15.63
CA LEU A 164 -16.58 4.26 -15.64
C LEU A 164 -17.88 3.52 -15.29
N THR A 165 -18.15 2.43 -16.00
CA THR A 165 -19.44 1.72 -15.92
C THR A 165 -19.38 0.34 -15.26
N GLY A 166 -18.20 -0.08 -14.80
CA GLY A 166 -18.02 -1.34 -14.05
C GLY A 166 -18.48 -1.25 -12.59
N PRO A 167 -18.27 -2.34 -11.81
CA PRO A 167 -18.55 -2.35 -10.37
C PRO A 167 -17.77 -1.25 -9.64
N SER A 168 -18.39 -0.61 -8.64
CA SER A 168 -17.78 0.48 -7.88
C SER A 168 -18.00 0.24 -6.39
N LEU A 169 -16.95 -0.17 -5.67
CA LEU A 169 -17.03 -0.68 -4.31
C LEU A 169 -16.02 0.00 -3.38
N ALA A 170 -16.50 0.37 -2.20
CA ALA A 170 -15.68 0.72 -1.05
C ALA A 170 -15.65 -0.46 -0.07
N ILE A 171 -14.47 -0.84 0.38
CA ILE A 171 -14.22 -2.04 1.18
C ILE A 171 -13.49 -1.64 2.45
N ASP A 172 -14.02 -2.08 3.59
CA ASP A 172 -13.39 -1.92 4.90
C ASP A 172 -13.23 -3.29 5.56
N THR A 173 -11.98 -3.76 5.60
CA THR A 173 -11.52 -4.90 6.38
C THR A 173 -10.31 -4.49 7.22
N ALA A 174 -10.37 -3.28 7.77
CA ALA A 174 -9.32 -2.62 8.52
C ALA A 174 -7.98 -2.58 7.74
N CYS A 175 -6.88 -3.05 8.34
CA CYS A 175 -5.54 -3.02 7.75
C CYS A 175 -5.41 -3.85 6.45
N SER A 176 -6.35 -4.76 6.18
CA SER A 176 -6.33 -5.62 4.99
C SER A 176 -7.16 -5.11 3.81
N SER A 177 -7.79 -3.93 3.96
CA SER A 177 -8.79 -3.40 3.01
C SER A 177 -8.31 -3.33 1.57
N PHE A 178 -7.07 -2.86 1.33
CA PHE A 178 -6.49 -2.79 -0.02
C PHE A 178 -6.41 -4.16 -0.68
N PHE A 179 -5.98 -5.18 0.04
CA PHE A 179 -5.81 -6.50 -0.55
C PHE A 179 -7.13 -7.24 -0.75
N PHE A 180 -8.15 -6.97 0.08
CA PHE A 180 -9.51 -7.41 -0.21
C PHE A 180 -10.06 -6.72 -1.46
N ALA A 181 -9.84 -5.41 -1.62
CA ALA A 181 -10.18 -4.68 -2.84
C ALA A 181 -9.48 -5.28 -4.07
N LEU A 182 -8.19 -5.62 -3.94
CA LEU A 182 -7.41 -6.27 -4.99
C LEU A 182 -7.95 -7.65 -5.35
N HIS A 183 -8.30 -8.45 -4.35
CA HIS A 183 -8.91 -9.76 -4.58
C HIS A 183 -10.24 -9.62 -5.35
N TYR A 184 -11.14 -8.77 -4.88
CA TYR A 184 -12.45 -8.59 -5.53
C TYR A 184 -12.33 -7.97 -6.93
N SER A 185 -11.37 -7.06 -7.15
CA SER A 185 -11.13 -6.50 -8.48
C SER A 185 -10.66 -7.57 -9.46
N MET A 186 -9.74 -8.45 -9.03
CA MET A 186 -9.29 -9.57 -9.86
C MET A 186 -10.44 -10.53 -10.17
N GLN A 187 -11.28 -10.85 -9.18
CA GLN A 187 -12.43 -11.73 -9.38
C GLN A 187 -13.45 -11.13 -10.34
N ALA A 188 -13.73 -9.83 -10.25
CA ALA A 188 -14.64 -9.13 -11.15
C ALA A 188 -14.11 -9.12 -12.60
N VAL A 189 -12.80 -8.89 -12.79
CA VAL A 189 -12.17 -8.99 -14.12
C VAL A 189 -12.27 -10.41 -14.68
N LYS A 190 -11.96 -11.43 -13.88
CA LYS A 190 -12.02 -12.85 -14.28
C LYS A 190 -13.44 -13.31 -14.63
N GLN A 191 -14.45 -12.82 -13.92
CA GLN A 191 -15.85 -13.18 -14.14
C GLN A 191 -16.49 -12.38 -15.30
N GLY A 192 -15.78 -11.39 -15.86
CA GLY A 192 -16.30 -10.53 -16.91
C GLY A 192 -17.26 -9.45 -16.41
N ASP A 193 -17.32 -9.20 -15.10
CA ASP A 193 -18.08 -8.09 -14.51
C ASP A 193 -17.46 -6.74 -14.89
N CYS A 194 -16.15 -6.71 -15.14
CA CYS A 194 -15.44 -5.58 -15.74
C CYS A 194 -14.32 -6.07 -16.66
N GLU A 195 -13.89 -5.24 -17.61
CA GLU A 195 -12.79 -5.58 -18.55
C GLU A 195 -11.41 -5.16 -18.03
N ALA A 196 -11.39 -4.21 -17.11
CA ALA A 196 -10.24 -3.71 -16.38
C ALA A 196 -10.71 -3.22 -14.99
N ALA A 197 -9.77 -2.96 -14.08
CA ALA A 197 -10.12 -2.44 -12.77
C ALA A 197 -9.09 -1.45 -12.23
N LEU A 198 -9.56 -0.39 -11.60
CA LEU A 198 -8.79 0.45 -10.69
C LEU A 198 -8.96 -0.10 -9.29
N CYS A 199 -7.85 -0.49 -8.66
CA CYS A 199 -7.83 -0.97 -7.28
C CYS A 199 -6.97 -0.02 -6.45
N GLY A 200 -7.48 0.47 -5.33
CA GLY A 200 -6.74 1.42 -4.52
C GLY A 200 -6.95 1.29 -3.03
N GLY A 201 -6.15 2.02 -2.27
CA GLY A 201 -6.26 2.16 -0.84
C GLY A 201 -5.87 3.56 -0.40
N VAL A 202 -6.54 4.09 0.62
CA VAL A 202 -6.24 5.43 1.15
C VAL A 202 -6.39 5.46 2.67
N ASN A 203 -5.55 6.24 3.32
CA ASN A 203 -5.58 6.48 4.75
C ASN A 203 -5.06 7.89 5.06
N CYS A 204 -5.88 8.71 5.69
CA CYS A 204 -5.48 10.00 6.27
C CYS A 204 -5.65 9.99 7.79
N ILE A 205 -4.84 10.76 8.49
CA ILE A 205 -4.83 10.90 9.94
C ILE A 205 -5.12 12.36 10.26
N ILE A 206 -6.38 12.65 10.61
CA ILE A 206 -6.87 14.03 10.79
C ILE A 206 -7.38 14.23 12.23
N ASP A 207 -7.82 13.15 12.90
CA ASP A 207 -8.39 13.23 14.25
C ASP A 207 -7.61 12.34 15.25
N PRO A 208 -7.39 12.82 16.49
CA PRO A 208 -6.61 12.10 17.50
C PRO A 208 -7.35 10.91 18.14
N ARG A 209 -8.67 10.78 18.01
CA ARG A 209 -9.45 9.77 18.74
C ARG A 209 -9.05 8.34 18.36
N THR A 210 -8.70 8.12 17.09
CA THR A 210 -8.19 6.82 16.64
C THR A 210 -6.84 6.51 17.30
N PHE A 211 -5.94 7.49 17.44
CA PHE A 211 -4.71 7.32 18.22
C PHE A 211 -4.99 6.99 19.69
N VAL A 212 -5.97 7.66 20.32
CA VAL A 212 -6.33 7.39 21.72
C VAL A 212 -6.77 5.94 21.87
N SER A 213 -7.71 5.48 21.04
CA SER A 213 -8.20 4.09 21.07
C SER A 213 -7.06 3.07 20.93
N LEU A 214 -6.21 3.27 19.93
CA LEU A 214 -5.08 2.38 19.65
C LEU A 214 -3.99 2.43 20.73
N THR A 215 -3.80 3.59 21.38
CA THR A 215 -2.92 3.72 22.56
C THR A 215 -3.45 2.88 23.73
N LYS A 216 -4.76 2.90 23.99
CA LYS A 216 -5.35 2.09 25.08
C LYS A 216 -5.37 0.60 24.77
N ALA A 217 -5.44 0.25 23.48
CA ALA A 217 -5.23 -1.13 23.02
C ALA A 217 -3.75 -1.56 23.01
N LYS A 218 -2.81 -0.69 23.42
CA LYS A 218 -1.36 -0.96 23.41
C LYS A 218 -0.82 -1.38 22.04
N MET A 219 -1.43 -0.87 20.97
CA MET A 219 -1.03 -1.18 19.59
C MET A 219 0.02 -0.22 19.04
N ILE A 220 0.14 0.98 19.62
CA ILE A 220 1.02 2.04 19.13
C ILE A 220 2.35 2.05 19.87
N SER A 221 3.45 2.07 19.12
CA SER A 221 4.79 2.26 19.68
C SER A 221 4.89 3.68 20.29
N PRO A 222 5.41 3.86 21.51
CA PRO A 222 5.67 5.19 22.09
C PRO A 222 6.61 6.06 21.22
N GLU A 223 7.55 5.42 20.51
CA GLU A 223 8.43 6.10 19.54
C GLU A 223 7.71 6.49 18.24
N GLY A 224 6.47 6.03 18.01
CA GLY A 224 5.74 6.21 16.75
C GLY A 224 6.37 5.49 15.54
N LEU A 225 7.19 4.46 15.78
CA LEU A 225 7.91 3.71 14.75
C LEU A 225 7.44 2.26 14.68
N SER A 226 7.38 1.72 13.46
CA SER A 226 7.24 0.29 13.23
C SER A 226 8.62 -0.34 13.15
N LYS A 227 8.91 -1.32 14.02
CA LYS A 227 10.20 -2.00 14.12
C LYS A 227 10.05 -3.48 13.73
N PRO A 228 9.67 -3.80 12.48
CA PRO A 228 9.31 -5.16 12.09
C PRO A 228 10.49 -6.12 12.37
N PHE A 229 10.16 -7.27 12.95
CA PHE A 229 11.11 -8.35 13.28
C PHE A 229 12.22 -7.98 14.29
N SER A 230 12.17 -6.79 14.90
CA SER A 230 13.13 -6.36 15.91
C SER A 230 12.79 -6.94 17.28
N LYS A 231 13.82 -7.27 18.07
CA LYS A 231 13.66 -7.57 19.52
C LYS A 231 13.12 -6.38 20.33
N LYS A 232 13.17 -5.17 19.76
CA LYS A 232 12.66 -3.93 20.35
C LYS A 232 11.27 -3.54 19.82
N ALA A 233 10.55 -4.45 19.15
CA ALA A 233 9.20 -4.18 18.68
C ALA A 233 8.24 -3.99 19.87
N ASP A 234 7.56 -2.85 19.89
CA ASP A 234 6.74 -2.34 21.00
C ASP A 234 5.41 -1.73 20.52
N GLY A 235 4.99 -2.10 19.31
CA GLY A 235 3.80 -1.57 18.62
C GLY A 235 4.14 -1.12 17.19
N TYR A 236 3.17 -0.51 16.52
CA TYR A 236 3.37 0.07 15.20
C TYR A 236 3.26 1.60 15.22
N GLY A 237 3.93 2.25 14.26
CA GLY A 237 3.77 3.67 13.97
C GLY A 237 2.65 3.90 12.97
N ARG A 238 1.73 4.84 13.24
CA ARG A 238 0.67 5.17 12.26
C ARG A 238 1.25 5.98 11.09
N GLY A 239 0.71 5.75 9.90
CA GLY A 239 1.09 6.48 8.70
C GLY A 239 -0.09 6.79 7.79
N GLU A 240 0.04 7.86 7.00
CA GLU A 240 -0.86 8.23 5.92
C GLU A 240 -0.40 7.63 4.58
N GLY A 241 -1.27 7.62 3.58
CA GLY A 241 -0.91 7.20 2.24
C GLY A 241 -2.10 6.99 1.32
N CYS A 242 -1.87 7.12 0.02
CA CYS A 242 -2.81 6.74 -1.03
C CYS A 242 -2.06 5.98 -2.13
N GLY A 243 -2.66 4.90 -2.63
CA GLY A 243 -2.14 4.14 -3.76
C GLY A 243 -3.27 3.60 -4.60
N VAL A 244 -3.14 3.66 -5.92
CA VAL A 244 -4.06 3.11 -6.91
C VAL A 244 -3.24 2.37 -7.96
N VAL A 245 -3.67 1.15 -8.28
CA VAL A 245 -3.12 0.34 -9.36
C VAL A 245 -4.18 0.12 -10.43
N PHE A 246 -3.78 0.18 -11.70
CA PHE A 246 -4.64 -0.15 -12.82
C PHE A 246 -4.36 -1.57 -13.31
N LEU A 247 -5.41 -2.38 -13.38
CA LEU A 247 -5.35 -3.82 -13.57
C LEU A 247 -6.05 -4.22 -14.86
N LYS A 248 -5.40 -5.08 -15.64
CA LYS A 248 -5.95 -5.68 -16.87
C LYS A 248 -5.65 -7.18 -16.93
N PRO A 249 -6.45 -7.98 -17.65
CA PRO A 249 -6.01 -9.32 -18.05
C PRO A 249 -4.65 -9.23 -18.72
N LEU A 250 -3.68 -10.08 -18.35
CA LEU A 250 -2.31 -10.03 -18.88
C LEU A 250 -2.31 -10.07 -20.41
N LYS A 251 -3.09 -10.97 -21.00
CA LYS A 251 -3.24 -11.07 -22.46
C LYS A 251 -3.69 -9.76 -23.09
N LYS A 252 -4.65 -9.06 -22.47
CA LYS A 252 -5.16 -7.78 -22.97
C LYS A 252 -4.13 -6.66 -22.81
N ALA A 253 -3.38 -6.66 -21.72
CA ALA A 253 -2.27 -5.72 -21.52
C ALA A 253 -1.20 -5.89 -22.60
N GLN A 254 -0.87 -7.12 -22.99
CA GLN A 254 0.07 -7.42 -24.07
C GLN A 254 -0.47 -7.01 -25.44
N GLU A 255 -1.73 -7.32 -25.75
CA GLU A 255 -2.40 -6.93 -27.00
C GLU A 255 -2.45 -5.41 -27.18
N ASP A 256 -2.64 -4.68 -26.08
CA ASP A 256 -2.72 -3.22 -26.07
C ASP A 256 -1.35 -2.54 -25.87
N TYR A 257 -0.25 -3.32 -25.85
CA TYR A 257 1.13 -2.84 -25.67
C TYR A 257 1.32 -1.98 -24.41
N ASN A 258 0.61 -2.32 -23.32
CA ASN A 258 0.78 -1.63 -22.06
C ASN A 258 2.14 -1.97 -21.42
N LYS A 259 2.71 -1.00 -20.71
CA LYS A 259 3.76 -1.25 -19.72
C LYS A 259 3.22 -2.22 -18.66
N ILE A 260 4.00 -3.22 -18.29
CA ILE A 260 3.62 -4.21 -17.26
C ILE A 260 4.62 -4.08 -16.10
N TRP A 261 4.16 -3.54 -14.98
CA TRP A 261 4.95 -3.43 -13.75
C TRP A 261 5.14 -4.77 -13.05
N GLY A 262 4.10 -5.61 -13.13
CA GLY A 262 4.15 -6.95 -12.61
C GLY A 262 2.87 -7.72 -12.90
N VAL A 263 2.96 -9.03 -12.70
CA VAL A 263 1.86 -9.96 -12.94
C VAL A 263 1.42 -10.58 -11.62
N ILE A 264 0.12 -10.57 -11.37
CA ILE A 264 -0.52 -11.20 -10.22
C ILE A 264 -1.13 -12.53 -10.67
N ASN A 265 -0.56 -13.61 -10.17
CA ASN A 265 -1.00 -14.97 -10.53
C ASN A 265 -2.19 -15.41 -9.68
N VAL A 266 -2.15 -15.10 -8.38
CA VAL A 266 -3.12 -15.57 -7.38
C VAL A 266 -3.36 -14.48 -6.35
N SER A 267 -4.62 -14.37 -5.92
CA SER A 267 -5.01 -13.75 -4.65
C SER A 267 -5.93 -14.72 -3.89
N ALA A 268 -5.75 -14.83 -2.58
CA ALA A 268 -6.55 -15.72 -1.75
C ALA A 268 -6.90 -15.05 -0.42
N LEU A 269 -8.17 -15.11 -0.05
CA LEU A 269 -8.67 -14.72 1.26
C LEU A 269 -8.73 -15.98 2.13
N ALA A 270 -8.12 -15.94 3.32
CA ALA A 270 -8.14 -17.08 4.23
C ALA A 270 -9.34 -17.00 5.18
N ASP A 271 -9.91 -18.16 5.48
CA ASP A 271 -10.84 -18.35 6.60
C ASP A 271 -10.03 -18.49 7.90
N ILE A 272 -10.56 -18.00 9.02
CA ILE A 272 -9.89 -18.06 10.34
C ILE A 272 -10.53 -19.20 11.12
N PRO A 273 -9.84 -20.34 11.28
CA PRO A 273 -10.50 -21.55 11.77
C PRO A 273 -10.85 -21.53 13.27
N GLU A 274 -10.35 -20.59 14.08
CA GLU A 274 -10.52 -20.63 15.54
C GLU A 274 -10.61 -19.25 16.21
N ARG A 275 -11.30 -19.25 17.36
CA ARG A 275 -12.14 -18.16 17.88
C ARG A 275 -11.52 -17.37 19.04
N ASP A 276 -10.20 -17.29 19.14
CA ASP A 276 -9.58 -16.67 20.33
C ASP A 276 -9.24 -15.18 20.15
N HIS A 277 -9.24 -14.65 18.92
CA HIS A 277 -8.95 -13.23 18.67
C HIS A 277 -9.79 -12.66 17.51
N ALA A 278 -10.61 -11.64 17.80
CA ALA A 278 -11.62 -11.08 16.90
C ALA A 278 -11.07 -10.27 15.69
N VAL A 279 -9.75 -10.21 15.48
CA VAL A 279 -9.11 -9.23 14.57
C VAL A 279 -8.09 -9.87 13.60
N ALA A 280 -8.11 -11.17 13.39
CA ALA A 280 -7.27 -11.79 12.37
C ALA A 280 -7.88 -11.55 10.97
N PHE A 281 -7.08 -11.21 9.97
CA PHE A 281 -7.42 -11.34 8.55
C PHE A 281 -6.14 -11.83 7.87
N ALA A 282 -6.18 -13.02 7.26
CA ALA A 282 -5.02 -13.58 6.59
C ALA A 282 -5.23 -13.61 5.08
N ILE A 283 -4.21 -13.17 4.36
CA ILE A 283 -4.09 -13.32 2.91
C ILE A 283 -2.93 -14.27 2.70
N ARG A 284 -3.21 -15.39 2.04
CA ARG A 284 -2.31 -16.55 2.04
C ARG A 284 -1.35 -16.58 0.86
N ALA A 285 -1.60 -15.79 -0.18
CA ALA A 285 -0.65 -15.58 -1.26
C ALA A 285 -1.09 -14.41 -2.13
N LEU A 286 -0.18 -13.46 -2.34
CA LEU A 286 -0.14 -12.64 -3.54
C LEU A 286 1.17 -13.02 -4.22
N GLY A 287 1.12 -13.74 -5.34
CA GLY A 287 2.32 -14.06 -6.13
C GLY A 287 2.52 -12.97 -7.18
N LEU A 288 3.51 -12.09 -6.98
CA LEU A 288 3.83 -11.02 -7.92
C LEU A 288 5.15 -11.33 -8.62
N VAL A 289 5.13 -11.35 -9.96
CA VAL A 289 6.33 -11.44 -10.81
C VAL A 289 6.61 -10.06 -11.37
N LEU A 290 7.79 -9.50 -11.06
CA LEU A 290 8.25 -8.23 -11.65
C LEU A 290 8.86 -8.49 -13.03
N CYS A 291 8.47 -7.71 -14.04
CA CYS A 291 9.12 -7.74 -15.34
C CYS A 291 10.19 -6.64 -15.40
N ASP A 292 11.43 -7.02 -15.72
CA ASP A 292 12.47 -6.05 -16.08
C ASP A 292 12.38 -5.79 -17.60
N GLN A 293 12.05 -4.57 -17.99
CA GLN A 293 12.05 -4.16 -19.39
C GLN A 293 13.40 -3.51 -19.69
N GLN A 294 14.32 -4.25 -20.32
CA GLN A 294 15.53 -3.63 -20.84
C GLN A 294 15.16 -2.70 -22.01
N GLU A 295 15.45 -1.41 -21.87
CA GLU A 295 15.40 -0.45 -22.96
C GLU A 295 16.41 -0.87 -24.04
N GLY A 296 15.92 -1.42 -25.15
CA GLY A 296 16.73 -1.69 -26.33
C GLY A 296 17.12 -0.39 -27.00
N ASP A 297 18.36 0.04 -26.79
CA ASP A 297 18.95 1.20 -27.42
C ASP A 297 18.99 0.98 -28.95
N SER A 298 18.21 1.77 -29.69
CA SER A 298 18.09 1.66 -31.15
C SER A 298 18.97 2.68 -31.83
N SER A 299 20.28 2.40 -31.86
CA SER A 299 21.21 3.07 -32.79
C SER A 299 22.38 2.17 -33.20
N GLU A 300 22.32 1.61 -34.41
CA GLU A 300 23.34 1.76 -35.47
C GLU A 300 23.09 0.77 -36.62
N ALA A 301 23.21 1.30 -37.84
CA ALA A 301 22.93 0.61 -39.08
C ALA A 301 24.18 -0.05 -39.70
N SER A 302 23.93 -1.18 -40.39
CA SER A 302 24.67 -1.73 -41.53
C SER A 302 26.10 -2.26 -41.33
N SER A 303 26.27 -3.58 -41.50
CA SER A 303 26.99 -4.15 -42.66
C SER A 303 26.91 -5.68 -42.64
N SER A 304 26.86 -6.23 -43.84
CA SER A 304 26.79 -7.65 -44.18
C SER A 304 28.01 -8.46 -43.71
N GLN A 305 27.79 -9.56 -42.99
CA GLN A 305 28.57 -10.80 -43.11
C GLN A 305 27.90 -11.98 -42.37
N GLN A 306 28.10 -13.19 -42.92
CA GLN A 306 27.42 -14.45 -42.64
C GLN A 306 27.47 -14.96 -41.18
N LEU A 307 26.33 -15.54 -40.76
CA LEU A 307 26.17 -16.42 -39.59
C LEU A 307 27.20 -17.55 -39.53
N PRO A 308 27.60 -17.96 -38.32
CA PRO A 308 27.52 -19.38 -37.97
C PRO A 308 26.64 -19.63 -36.73
N ALA A 309 26.18 -20.88 -36.65
CA ALA A 309 25.15 -21.39 -35.76
C ALA A 309 25.43 -21.23 -34.25
N ALA A 310 24.32 -21.08 -33.50
CA ALA A 310 24.24 -20.94 -32.06
C ALA A 310 24.84 -22.09 -31.25
N PRO A 311 25.19 -21.84 -29.97
CA PRO A 311 24.85 -22.72 -28.88
C PRO A 311 23.61 -22.19 -28.14
N HIS A 312 22.66 -23.08 -27.88
CA HIS A 312 21.58 -22.89 -26.93
C HIS A 312 22.17 -22.66 -25.53
N GLU A 313 22.08 -21.43 -25.02
CA GLU A 313 22.05 -21.16 -23.58
C GLU A 313 20.72 -20.50 -23.27
N SER A 314 19.89 -21.22 -22.54
CA SER A 314 18.64 -20.75 -21.97
C SER A 314 18.94 -19.59 -21.02
N SER A 315 18.51 -18.37 -21.38
CA SER A 315 18.40 -17.28 -20.44
C SER A 315 17.35 -17.67 -19.40
N GLU A 316 17.81 -18.07 -18.22
CA GLU A 316 16.95 -18.18 -17.04
C GLU A 316 16.44 -16.77 -16.73
N ASP A 317 15.20 -16.49 -17.11
CA ASP A 317 14.48 -15.30 -16.68
C ASP A 317 14.45 -15.30 -15.15
N LEU A 318 15.06 -14.28 -14.54
CA LEU A 318 15.02 -14.04 -13.10
C LEU A 318 13.60 -13.64 -12.68
N VAL A 319 12.72 -14.64 -12.60
CA VAL A 319 11.35 -14.51 -12.09
C VAL A 319 11.43 -14.40 -10.57
N SER A 320 11.42 -13.18 -10.03
CA SER A 320 11.26 -12.97 -8.59
C SER A 320 9.77 -13.06 -8.24
N SER A 321 9.34 -14.18 -7.65
CA SER A 321 7.99 -14.30 -7.07
C SER A 321 8.01 -13.79 -5.63
N VAL A 322 7.30 -12.69 -5.34
CA VAL A 322 7.08 -12.23 -3.96
C VAL A 322 5.78 -12.85 -3.46
N THR A 323 5.78 -13.48 -2.28
CA THR A 323 4.57 -13.94 -1.58
C THR A 323 4.40 -13.14 -0.29
N PHE A 324 3.30 -12.39 -0.18
CA PHE A 324 2.97 -11.69 1.06
C PHE A 324 2.14 -12.58 2.00
N PHE A 325 2.61 -12.76 3.24
CA PHE A 325 1.85 -13.35 4.34
C PHE A 325 1.64 -12.29 5.42
N LEU A 326 0.38 -11.99 5.72
CA LEU A 326 0.02 -11.19 6.90
C LEU A 326 -0.25 -12.13 8.07
N CYS A 327 0.61 -12.10 9.09
CA CYS A 327 0.45 -12.85 10.33
C CYS A 327 -0.37 -12.02 11.33
N PRO A 328 -1.33 -12.60 12.09
CA PRO A 328 -2.05 -11.87 13.12
C PRO A 328 -1.10 -11.35 14.22
N ILE A 329 -1.38 -10.14 14.69
CA ILE A 329 -0.74 -9.58 15.89
C ILE A 329 -1.30 -10.36 17.09
N THR A 330 -0.47 -11.15 17.75
CA THR A 330 -0.81 -11.76 19.04
C THR A 330 -0.74 -10.71 20.15
N GLU A 331 -1.62 -10.80 21.14
CA GLU A 331 -1.51 -9.97 22.35
C GLU A 331 -0.15 -10.20 23.03
N PRO A 332 0.50 -9.16 23.57
CA PRO A 332 1.68 -9.33 24.41
C PRO A 332 1.25 -9.93 25.74
N GLY A 333 1.21 -11.27 25.86
CA GLY A 333 0.81 -11.89 27.13
C GLY A 333 0.82 -13.41 27.24
N THR A 334 0.81 -14.19 26.16
CA THR A 334 0.70 -15.65 26.26
C THR A 334 1.82 -16.37 25.51
N GLN A 335 3.04 -16.30 26.05
CA GLN A 335 3.99 -17.40 25.86
C GLN A 335 3.74 -18.44 26.95
N GLU A 336 2.91 -19.44 26.67
CA GLU A 336 3.10 -20.73 27.33
C GLU A 336 4.37 -21.37 26.75
N THR A 337 5.46 -21.27 27.49
CA THR A 337 6.67 -22.06 27.25
C THR A 337 6.34 -23.54 27.39
N GLN A 338 6.05 -24.22 26.28
CA GLN A 338 6.25 -25.67 26.23
C GLN A 338 7.76 -25.91 26.07
N VAL A 339 8.39 -26.17 27.21
CA VAL A 339 9.74 -26.72 27.30
C VAL A 339 9.68 -28.13 26.73
N VAL A 340 10.14 -28.31 25.50
CA VAL A 340 10.47 -29.64 24.97
C VAL A 340 11.87 -29.96 25.48
N ASP A 341 11.94 -30.95 26.36
CA ASP A 341 13.15 -31.49 26.97
C ASP A 341 14.03 -32.17 25.92
N PRO A 342 15.26 -31.68 25.62
CA PRO A 342 16.19 -32.43 24.80
C PRO A 342 17.04 -33.31 25.73
N GLY A 343 16.64 -34.58 25.81
CA GLY A 343 17.48 -35.63 26.35
C GLY A 343 18.80 -35.72 25.59
N GLN A 344 19.88 -35.43 26.32
CA GLN A 344 21.25 -35.92 26.18
C GLN A 344 21.76 -36.24 24.76
N ASP A 345 22.56 -35.33 24.21
CA ASP A 345 23.92 -35.73 23.79
C ASP A 345 24.87 -34.54 23.93
N SER A 346 25.88 -34.73 24.79
CA SER A 346 26.91 -33.76 25.11
C SER A 346 27.93 -33.65 23.97
N GLY A 347 28.00 -32.49 23.33
CA GLY A 347 29.01 -32.15 22.32
C GLY A 347 29.38 -30.67 22.40
N ASN A 348 30.54 -30.42 22.99
CA ASN A 348 31.15 -29.12 23.29
C ASN A 348 31.34 -28.23 22.03
N LEU A 349 30.77 -27.03 22.01
CA LEU A 349 31.18 -25.91 21.14
C LEU A 349 30.88 -24.57 21.85
N ASP A 350 31.78 -24.19 22.74
CA ASP A 350 32.00 -22.79 23.13
C ASP A 350 32.61 -22.02 21.94
N ASP A 351 32.42 -20.70 21.92
CA ASP A 351 32.98 -19.66 21.03
C ASP A 351 32.37 -19.51 19.62
N ILE A 352 31.33 -18.67 19.50
CA ILE A 352 31.23 -17.66 18.41
C ILE A 352 30.61 -16.37 18.99
N ASP A 353 31.47 -15.41 19.34
CA ASP A 353 31.13 -13.99 19.45
C ASP A 353 30.70 -13.48 18.06
N ILE A 354 29.49 -12.92 17.95
CA ILE A 354 29.11 -12.09 16.78
C ILE A 354 29.19 -10.63 17.22
N GLU A 355 30.34 -10.03 16.94
CA GLU A 355 30.57 -8.60 17.06
C GLU A 355 29.56 -7.78 16.25
N ASN A 356 29.10 -6.72 16.89
CA ASN A 356 28.23 -5.67 16.42
C ASN A 356 29.07 -4.56 15.77
N PRO A 357 28.93 -4.20 14.48
CA PRO A 357 29.55 -3.00 13.95
C PRO A 357 28.53 -1.87 13.84
N SER A 358 28.29 -1.19 14.95
CA SER A 358 27.94 0.24 14.94
C SER A 358 29.23 1.04 14.78
N GLY A 359 29.51 1.53 13.57
CA GLY A 359 30.74 2.28 13.26
C GLY A 359 30.56 3.25 12.09
N ASN A 360 30.52 4.52 12.42
CA ASN A 360 30.42 5.68 11.54
C ASN A 360 31.66 5.76 10.61
N LEU A 361 31.52 5.77 9.28
CA LEU A 361 32.63 6.07 8.35
C LEU A 361 32.18 6.88 7.13
N SER A 362 32.50 8.17 7.18
CA SER A 362 32.81 9.00 6.01
C SER A 362 33.98 8.40 5.22
N GLY A 363 33.81 8.10 3.94
CA GLY A 363 34.92 7.70 3.07
C GLY A 363 34.48 7.02 1.78
N LYS A 364 34.94 7.54 0.64
CA LYS A 364 34.70 7.00 -0.71
C LYS A 364 35.22 5.56 -0.85
N SER A 365 34.31 4.61 -1.08
CA SER A 365 34.57 3.39 -1.86
C SER A 365 33.24 2.72 -2.18
N GLY A 366 32.98 2.45 -3.47
CA GLY A 366 31.73 1.87 -3.96
C GLY A 366 31.44 0.51 -3.34
N PHE A 367 30.27 0.40 -2.72
CA PHE A 367 29.66 -0.87 -2.34
C PHE A 367 28.48 -1.11 -3.28
N GLU A 368 28.64 -2.13 -4.13
CA GLU A 368 27.62 -2.63 -5.04
C GLU A 368 26.63 -3.48 -4.22
N TRP A 369 25.40 -3.01 -4.03
CA TRP A 369 24.34 -3.78 -3.37
C TRP A 369 23.90 -4.93 -4.27
N ARG A 370 24.53 -6.10 -4.15
CA ARG A 370 24.02 -7.33 -4.78
C ARG A 370 22.79 -7.80 -4.03
N LYS A 371 21.65 -7.82 -4.73
CA LYS A 371 20.36 -8.38 -4.32
C LYS A 371 20.57 -9.81 -3.78
N ARG A 372 20.42 -10.00 -2.46
CA ARG A 372 20.21 -11.32 -1.84
C ARG A 372 18.86 -11.28 -1.15
N TRP A 373 17.86 -11.87 -1.80
CA TRP A 373 16.58 -12.16 -1.18
C TRP A 373 16.60 -13.62 -0.73
N LEU A 374 16.19 -13.87 0.52
CA LEU A 374 16.01 -15.20 1.08
C LEU A 374 14.87 -15.90 0.32
N VAL A 375 15.25 -16.86 -0.52
CA VAL A 375 14.35 -17.91 -1.00
C VAL A 375 14.20 -18.89 0.17
N LEU A 376 12.99 -19.04 0.70
CA LEU A 376 12.67 -20.17 1.57
C LEU A 376 12.18 -21.29 0.65
N ASP A 377 12.95 -22.38 0.59
CA ASP A 377 12.71 -23.59 -0.20
C ASP A 377 11.35 -24.25 0.08
#